data_AF-A0A2E1VR45-F1
#
_entry.id   AF-A0A2E1VR45-F1
#
_cell.length_a   1.000
_cell.length_b   1.000
_cell.length_c   1.000
_cell.angle_alpha   90.00
_cell.angle_beta   90.00
_cell.angle_gamma   90.00
#
_symmetry.space_group_name_H-M   'P 1'
#
loop_
_entity.id
_entity.type
_entity.pdbx_description
1 polymer ?
#
loop_
_entity_poly.entity_id
_entity_poly.type
_entity_poly.pdbx_seq_one_letter_code
_entity_poly.pdbx_strand_id
1 'polypeptide(L)'
;MDLKKHLDRAEQALSRGQADFAIELCDQVLDFAPGDANAAGLLARALVSLKPKGGLLGKLGAGPSSLGARLSRMTKNPDGEARQLRRAFIKNPANFQKGAAWADALERAGYAGAALEAFGALAEADSDCAKRASALAAAQGEVDRALEYLEKALAANPRDTEAVRMRKNLAAEQALSTKRYDQAESAQDVAYDPDAFLRAARGQDAPAPEEPEQPEA
;
A
#
# COMPACT_ATOMS: atom_id res chain seq x y z
N MET A 1 -28.66 2.91 -0.36
CA MET A 1 -27.89 1.71 0.02
C MET A 1 -27.20 2.02 1.34
N ASP A 2 -27.28 1.14 2.33
CA ASP A 2 -26.54 1.30 3.60
C ASP A 2 -25.19 0.59 3.47
N LEU A 3 -24.14 1.37 3.15
CA LEU A 3 -22.80 0.84 2.84
C LEU A 3 -22.20 0.09 4.02
N LYS A 4 -22.37 0.60 5.25
CA LYS A 4 -21.87 -0.03 6.48
C LYS A 4 -22.48 -1.42 6.67
N LYS A 5 -23.80 -1.52 6.52
CA LYS A 5 -24.50 -2.81 6.62
C LYS A 5 -24.05 -3.81 5.55
N HIS A 6 -23.65 -3.36 4.36
CA HIS A 6 -23.09 -4.25 3.33
C HIS A 6 -21.69 -4.72 3.69
N LEU A 7 -20.85 -3.85 4.24
CA LEU A 7 -19.50 -4.21 4.71
C LEU A 7 -19.54 -5.19 5.89
N ASP A 8 -20.37 -4.94 6.89
CA ASP A 8 -20.54 -5.85 8.04
C ASP A 8 -20.98 -7.24 7.56
N ARG A 9 -21.85 -7.29 6.55
CA ARG A 9 -22.28 -8.55 5.92
C ARG A 9 -21.18 -9.20 5.10
N ALA A 10 -20.37 -8.42 4.38
CA ALA A 10 -19.25 -8.94 3.59
C ALA A 10 -18.19 -9.58 4.51
N GLU A 11 -17.89 -8.93 5.64
CA GLU A 11 -16.98 -9.45 6.65
C GLU A 11 -17.51 -10.73 7.30
N GLN A 12 -18.79 -10.77 7.67
CA GLN A 12 -19.45 -11.98 8.17
C GLN A 12 -19.48 -13.11 7.13
N ALA A 13 -19.68 -12.78 5.85
CA ALA A 13 -19.63 -13.76 4.78
C ALA A 13 -18.22 -14.36 4.64
N LEU A 14 -17.19 -13.51 4.64
CA LEU A 14 -15.80 -13.94 4.54
C LEU A 14 -15.37 -14.81 5.73
N SER A 15 -15.76 -14.45 6.97
CA SER A 15 -15.46 -15.26 8.16
C SER A 15 -16.14 -16.63 8.16
N ARG A 16 -17.24 -16.77 7.41
CA ARG A 16 -17.95 -18.04 7.16
C ARG A 16 -17.42 -18.80 5.94
N GLY A 17 -16.36 -18.32 5.30
CA GLY A 17 -15.79 -18.91 4.08
C GLY A 17 -16.62 -18.65 2.81
N GLN A 18 -17.58 -17.73 2.85
CA GLN A 18 -18.43 -17.36 1.72
C GLN A 18 -17.78 -16.24 0.89
N ALA A 19 -16.58 -16.53 0.35
CA ALA A 19 -15.74 -15.55 -0.34
C ALA A 19 -16.44 -14.92 -1.56
N ASP A 20 -17.14 -15.71 -2.38
CA ASP A 20 -17.86 -15.20 -3.56
C ASP A 20 -18.91 -14.14 -3.17
N PHE A 21 -19.67 -14.37 -2.10
CA PHE A 21 -20.68 -13.43 -1.61
C PHE A 21 -20.04 -12.17 -1.00
N ALA A 22 -18.93 -12.32 -0.28
CA ALA A 22 -18.16 -11.19 0.23
C ALA A 22 -17.64 -10.29 -0.90
N ILE A 23 -17.17 -10.89 -2.01
CA ILE A 23 -16.71 -10.17 -3.21
C ILE A 23 -17.85 -9.35 -3.82
N GLU A 24 -19.03 -9.93 -3.99
CA GLU A 24 -20.19 -9.21 -4.56
C GLU A 24 -20.58 -7.99 -3.72
N LEU A 25 -20.64 -8.14 -2.38
CA LEU A 25 -20.98 -7.04 -1.49
C LEU A 25 -19.92 -5.94 -1.50
N CYS A 26 -18.63 -6.29 -1.51
CA CYS A 26 -17.55 -5.31 -1.58
C CYS A 26 -17.49 -4.62 -2.95
N ASP A 27 -17.72 -5.36 -4.05
CA ASP A 27 -17.75 -4.79 -5.40
C ASP A 27 -18.89 -3.76 -5.55
N GLN A 28 -20.05 -4.05 -4.95
CA GLN A 28 -21.16 -3.09 -4.86
C GLN A 28 -20.78 -1.85 -4.05
N VAL A 29 -20.16 -2.01 -2.87
CA VAL A 29 -19.72 -0.86 -2.06
C VAL A 29 -18.75 0.01 -2.84
N LEU A 30 -17.75 -0.60 -3.49
CA LEU A 30 -16.73 0.11 -4.25
C LEU A 30 -17.23 0.70 -5.58
N ASP A 31 -18.45 0.36 -6.03
CA ASP A 31 -19.12 1.05 -7.12
C ASP A 31 -19.69 2.42 -6.69
N PHE A 32 -19.99 2.61 -5.40
CA PHE A 32 -20.47 3.87 -4.83
C PHE A 32 -19.39 4.65 -4.06
N ALA A 33 -18.46 3.94 -3.42
CA ALA A 33 -17.38 4.48 -2.61
C ALA A 33 -16.04 3.82 -3.01
N PRO A 34 -15.44 4.20 -4.15
CA PRO A 34 -14.24 3.56 -4.69
C PRO A 34 -13.01 3.65 -3.77
N GLY A 35 -12.98 4.65 -2.89
CA GLY A 35 -11.94 4.84 -1.88
C GLY A 35 -12.21 4.21 -0.51
N ASP A 36 -13.26 3.39 -0.36
CA ASP A 36 -13.53 2.72 0.91
C ASP A 36 -12.43 1.68 1.21
N ALA A 37 -11.61 1.98 2.22
CA ALA A 37 -10.43 1.19 2.53
C ALA A 37 -10.77 -0.23 3.00
N ASN A 38 -11.80 -0.36 3.84
CA ASN A 38 -12.21 -1.65 4.35
C ASN A 38 -12.77 -2.54 3.23
N ALA A 39 -13.61 -1.98 2.35
CA ALA A 39 -14.14 -2.70 1.19
C ALA A 39 -13.03 -3.18 0.26
N ALA A 40 -12.02 -2.34 -0.01
CA ALA A 40 -10.89 -2.71 -0.85
C ALA A 40 -10.07 -3.87 -0.24
N GLY A 41 -9.73 -3.77 1.05
CA GLY A 41 -9.01 -4.82 1.77
C GLY A 41 -9.80 -6.12 1.90
N LEU A 42 -11.11 -6.05 2.19
CA LEU A 42 -11.98 -7.22 2.27
C LEU A 42 -12.13 -7.91 0.92
N LEU A 43 -12.32 -7.15 -0.17
CA LEU A 43 -12.39 -7.70 -1.52
C LEU A 43 -11.10 -8.41 -1.91
N ALA A 44 -9.95 -7.78 -1.67
CA ALA A 44 -8.64 -8.37 -1.96
C ALA A 44 -8.43 -9.67 -1.16
N ARG A 45 -8.69 -9.67 0.15
CA ARG A 45 -8.61 -10.87 1.00
C ARG A 45 -9.53 -11.99 0.52
N ALA A 46 -10.77 -11.65 0.17
CA ALA A 46 -11.73 -12.62 -0.34
C ALA A 46 -11.22 -13.24 -1.66
N LEU A 47 -10.69 -12.44 -2.58
CA LEU A 47 -10.12 -12.93 -3.85
C LEU A 47 -8.88 -13.81 -3.64
N VAL A 48 -7.98 -13.45 -2.72
CA VAL A 48 -6.80 -14.27 -2.36
C VAL A 48 -7.22 -15.60 -1.73
N SER A 49 -8.31 -15.61 -0.95
CA SER A 49 -8.83 -16.83 -0.32
C SER A 49 -9.48 -17.81 -1.31
N LEU A 50 -9.81 -17.37 -2.52
CA LEU A 50 -10.37 -18.25 -3.54
C LEU A 50 -9.31 -19.25 -3.99
N LYS A 51 -9.59 -20.53 -3.78
CA LYS A 51 -8.78 -21.59 -4.39
C LYS A 51 -8.78 -21.42 -5.91
N PRO A 52 -7.63 -21.57 -6.59
CA PRO A 52 -7.63 -21.60 -8.04
C PRO A 52 -8.59 -22.69 -8.49
N LYS A 53 -9.67 -22.31 -9.16
CA LYS A 53 -10.57 -23.29 -9.79
C LYS A 53 -9.73 -24.01 -10.83
N GLY A 54 -9.28 -25.22 -10.49
CA GLY A 54 -8.47 -26.07 -11.36
C GLY A 54 -9.20 -26.26 -12.68
N GLY A 55 -8.79 -25.51 -13.70
CA GLY A 55 -9.38 -25.51 -15.02
C GLY A 55 -8.31 -25.84 -16.04
N LEU A 56 -8.20 -27.13 -16.35
CA LEU A 56 -7.30 -27.71 -17.36
C LEU A 56 -7.66 -27.29 -18.81
N LEU A 57 -8.39 -26.20 -19.02
CA LEU A 57 -8.87 -25.73 -20.34
C LEU A 57 -8.87 -24.20 -20.45
N GLY A 58 -7.79 -23.54 -20.01
CA GLY A 58 -7.53 -22.12 -20.28
C GLY A 58 -6.60 -21.85 -21.46
N LYS A 59 -6.10 -22.89 -22.13
CA LYS A 59 -5.21 -22.77 -23.30
C LYS A 59 -6.02 -22.68 -24.59
N LEU A 60 -6.68 -21.56 -24.85
CA LEU A 60 -6.99 -21.07 -26.19
C LEU A 60 -7.39 -19.60 -26.09
N GLY A 61 -6.39 -18.73 -26.28
CA GLY A 61 -6.58 -17.28 -26.21
C GLY A 61 -5.27 -16.50 -26.26
N ALA A 62 -4.24 -17.01 -26.94
CA ALA A 62 -3.05 -16.21 -27.27
C ALA A 62 -3.31 -15.52 -28.61
N GLY A 63 -4.01 -14.39 -28.57
CA GLY A 63 -4.03 -13.42 -29.66
C GLY A 63 -2.91 -12.40 -29.44
N PRO A 64 -2.15 -11.99 -30.48
CA PRO A 64 -1.08 -11.01 -30.33
C PRO A 64 -1.69 -9.62 -30.18
N SER A 65 -1.60 -9.04 -28.98
CA SER A 65 -1.89 -7.62 -28.76
C SER A 65 -0.92 -7.01 -27.76
N SER A 66 0.36 -7.35 -27.89
CA SER A 66 1.45 -6.53 -27.39
C SER A 66 1.82 -5.53 -28.48
N LEU A 67 1.16 -4.37 -28.50
CA LEU A 67 1.60 -3.08 -29.07
C LEU A 67 0.42 -2.09 -28.96
N GLY A 68 0.22 -1.49 -27.78
CA GLY A 68 -0.85 -0.50 -27.59
C GLY A 68 -1.06 0.07 -26.18
N ALA A 69 -0.49 -0.51 -25.13
CA ALA A 69 -0.81 -0.12 -23.74
C ALA A 69 0.32 0.61 -22.98
N ARG A 70 1.15 1.39 -23.68
CA ARG A 70 2.13 2.29 -23.03
C ARG A 70 1.79 3.79 -23.13
N LEU A 71 0.60 4.13 -23.65
CA LEU A 71 0.16 5.52 -23.83
C LEU A 71 -1.14 5.88 -23.09
N SER A 72 -1.54 5.11 -22.06
CA SER A 72 -2.72 5.40 -21.23
C SER A 72 -2.38 5.87 -19.80
N ARG A 73 -1.11 6.12 -19.48
CA ARG A 73 -0.72 6.69 -18.17
C ARG A 73 -1.13 8.16 -17.99
N MET A 74 -1.90 8.70 -18.93
CA MET A 74 -2.44 10.06 -18.92
C MET A 74 -3.97 10.01 -19.11
N THR A 75 -4.65 9.12 -18.40
CA THR A 75 -6.13 9.09 -18.41
C THR A 75 -6.66 10.10 -17.40
N LYS A 76 -7.55 10.98 -17.88
CA LYS A 76 -8.32 11.97 -17.10
C LYS A 76 -9.29 11.33 -16.08
N ASN A 77 -9.24 10.02 -15.84
CA ASN A 77 -10.21 9.29 -15.01
C ASN A 77 -9.56 8.09 -14.28
N PRO A 78 -8.81 8.34 -13.20
CA PRO A 78 -8.16 7.29 -12.43
C PRO A 78 -9.18 6.34 -11.75
N ASP A 79 -10.36 6.83 -11.39
CA ASP A 79 -11.48 6.02 -10.86
C ASP A 79 -11.95 4.95 -11.85
N GLY A 80 -12.13 5.36 -13.11
CA GLY A 80 -12.54 4.46 -14.19
C GLY A 80 -11.54 3.34 -14.42
N GLU A 81 -10.25 3.66 -14.33
CA GLU A 81 -9.16 2.68 -14.43
C GLU A 81 -9.17 1.72 -13.23
N ALA A 82 -9.27 2.22 -12.00
CA ALA A 82 -9.36 1.41 -10.80
C ALA A 82 -10.54 0.42 -10.89
N ARG A 83 -11.71 0.87 -11.35
CA ARG A 83 -12.88 0.00 -11.56
C ARG A 83 -12.63 -1.10 -12.59
N GLN A 84 -11.97 -0.78 -13.71
CA GLN A 84 -11.66 -1.76 -14.76
C GLN A 84 -10.68 -2.82 -14.26
N LEU A 85 -9.63 -2.41 -13.54
CA LEU A 85 -8.63 -3.31 -12.97
C LEU A 85 -9.22 -4.19 -11.87
N ARG A 86 -10.08 -3.62 -11.00
CA ARG A 86 -10.86 -4.39 -10.01
C ARG A 86 -11.65 -5.52 -10.67
N ARG A 87 -12.41 -5.22 -11.72
CA ARG A 87 -13.16 -6.23 -12.50
C ARG A 87 -12.25 -7.26 -13.15
N ALA A 88 -11.08 -6.84 -13.64
CA ALA A 88 -10.11 -7.76 -14.23
C ALA A 88 -9.50 -8.71 -13.18
N PHE A 89 -9.30 -8.24 -11.95
CA PHE A 89 -8.84 -9.03 -10.82
C PHE A 89 -9.92 -10.01 -10.33
N ILE A 90 -11.18 -9.56 -10.17
CA ILE A 90 -12.32 -10.44 -9.85
C ILE A 90 -12.44 -11.61 -10.84
N LYS A 91 -12.25 -11.35 -12.14
CA LYS A 91 -12.29 -12.40 -13.17
C LYS A 91 -11.12 -13.38 -13.12
N ASN A 92 -9.98 -12.99 -12.58
CA ASN A 92 -8.81 -13.86 -12.45
C ASN A 92 -8.11 -13.62 -11.10
N PRO A 93 -8.66 -14.16 -10.00
CA PRO A 93 -8.18 -13.91 -8.64
C PRO A 93 -6.77 -14.45 -8.37
N ALA A 94 -6.34 -15.46 -9.14
CA ALA A 94 -5.00 -16.04 -9.02
C ALA A 94 -3.89 -15.17 -9.64
N ASN A 95 -4.25 -14.10 -10.35
CA ASN A 95 -3.29 -13.19 -10.97
C ASN A 95 -3.09 -11.96 -10.07
N PHE A 96 -2.18 -12.06 -9.11
CA PHE A 96 -1.88 -10.98 -8.16
C PHE A 96 -1.34 -9.71 -8.82
N GLN A 97 -0.75 -9.81 -10.02
CA GLN A 97 -0.33 -8.63 -10.78
C GLN A 97 -1.51 -7.74 -11.18
N LYS A 98 -2.71 -8.32 -11.38
CA LYS A 98 -3.94 -7.53 -11.59
C LYS A 98 -4.43 -6.87 -10.31
N GLY A 99 -4.27 -7.55 -9.17
CA GLY A 99 -4.56 -6.99 -7.85
C GLY A 99 -3.63 -5.81 -7.54
N ALA A 100 -2.33 -5.97 -7.76
CA ALA A 100 -1.33 -4.92 -7.61
C ALA A 100 -1.61 -3.72 -8.51
N ALA A 101 -1.90 -3.96 -9.81
CA ALA A 101 -2.26 -2.89 -10.73
C ALA A 101 -3.54 -2.15 -10.31
N TRP A 102 -4.53 -2.86 -9.75
CA TRP A 102 -5.72 -2.23 -9.19
C TRP A 102 -5.39 -1.35 -7.98
N ALA A 103 -4.55 -1.83 -7.06
CA ALA A 103 -4.11 -1.04 -5.90
C ALA A 103 -3.28 0.19 -6.31
N ASP A 104 -2.41 0.08 -7.32
CA ASP A 104 -1.70 1.23 -7.92
C ASP A 104 -2.68 2.25 -8.53
N ALA A 105 -3.79 1.78 -9.12
CA ALA A 105 -4.82 2.66 -9.67
C ALA A 105 -5.62 3.37 -8.58
N LEU A 106 -5.88 2.71 -7.45
CA LEU A 106 -6.47 3.34 -6.25
C LEU A 106 -5.56 4.45 -5.70
N GLU A 107 -4.26 4.19 -5.60
CA GLU A 107 -3.29 5.20 -5.15
C GLU A 107 -3.27 6.42 -6.07
N ARG A 108 -3.21 6.20 -7.40
CA ARG A 108 -3.28 7.28 -8.39
C ARG A 108 -4.61 8.02 -8.42
N ALA A 109 -5.70 7.38 -7.99
CA ALA A 109 -7.00 8.03 -7.78
C ALA A 109 -7.07 8.85 -6.48
N GLY A 110 -6.00 8.85 -5.67
CA GLY A 110 -5.95 9.56 -4.39
C GLY A 110 -6.51 8.75 -3.21
N TYR A 111 -6.82 7.47 -3.41
CA TYR A 111 -7.35 6.60 -2.37
C TYR A 111 -6.25 5.80 -1.67
N ALA A 112 -5.30 6.50 -1.05
CA ALA A 112 -4.14 5.90 -0.41
C ALA A 112 -4.50 4.85 0.66
N GLY A 113 -5.56 5.08 1.46
CA GLY A 113 -6.04 4.10 2.43
C GLY A 113 -6.57 2.81 1.77
N ALA A 114 -7.32 2.92 0.68
CA ALA A 114 -7.81 1.76 -0.07
C ALA A 114 -6.69 1.01 -0.79
N ALA A 115 -5.71 1.75 -1.34
CA ALA A 115 -4.52 1.16 -1.90
C ALA A 115 -3.72 0.38 -0.84
N LEU A 116 -3.53 0.96 0.35
CA LEU A 116 -2.85 0.31 1.48
C LEU A 116 -3.54 -1.00 1.86
N GLU A 117 -4.85 -0.99 2.07
CA GLU A 117 -5.59 -2.19 2.45
C GLU A 117 -5.60 -3.26 1.34
N ALA A 118 -5.66 -2.86 0.07
CA ALA A 118 -5.57 -3.79 -1.05
C ALA A 118 -4.17 -4.41 -1.19
N PHE A 119 -3.10 -3.61 -1.12
CA PHE A 119 -1.72 -4.12 -1.12
C PHE A 119 -1.45 -4.99 0.10
N GLY A 120 -1.92 -4.59 1.28
CA GLY A 120 -1.74 -5.32 2.52
C GLY A 120 -2.39 -6.70 2.51
N ALA A 121 -3.56 -6.83 1.86
CA ALA A 121 -4.20 -8.12 1.62
C ALA A 121 -3.42 -9.02 0.65
N LEU A 122 -2.76 -8.42 -0.35
CA LEU A 122 -1.93 -9.13 -1.33
C LEU A 122 -0.53 -9.48 -0.80
N ALA A 123 -0.06 -8.78 0.24
CA ALA A 123 1.27 -8.91 0.82
C ALA A 123 1.60 -10.34 1.30
N GLU A 124 0.59 -11.12 1.69
CA GLU A 124 0.77 -12.52 2.10
C GLU A 124 1.23 -13.42 0.94
N ALA A 125 0.93 -13.04 -0.30
CA ALA A 125 1.19 -13.84 -1.49
C ALA A 125 2.25 -13.22 -2.43
N ASP A 126 2.57 -11.94 -2.24
CA ASP A 126 3.43 -11.18 -3.15
C ASP A 126 4.32 -10.19 -2.37
N SER A 127 5.63 -10.39 -2.45
CA SER A 127 6.64 -9.60 -1.72
C SER A 127 6.70 -8.15 -2.17
N ASP A 128 6.41 -7.88 -3.45
CA ASP A 128 6.39 -6.51 -3.96
C ASP A 128 5.16 -5.75 -3.42
N CYS A 129 4.00 -6.41 -3.34
CA CYS A 129 2.81 -5.87 -2.66
C CYS A 129 3.09 -5.58 -1.18
N ALA A 130 3.83 -6.43 -0.49
CA ALA A 130 4.24 -6.20 0.89
C ALA A 130 5.12 -4.93 1.04
N LYS A 131 6.10 -4.73 0.15
CA LYS A 131 6.90 -3.49 0.13
C LYS A 131 6.06 -2.25 -0.18
N ARG A 132 5.12 -2.34 -1.12
CA ARG A 132 4.20 -1.23 -1.46
C ARG A 132 3.27 -0.89 -0.30
N ALA A 133 2.71 -1.89 0.38
CA ALA A 133 1.91 -1.71 1.60
C ALA A 133 2.73 -1.03 2.70
N SER A 134 3.97 -1.48 2.91
CA SER A 134 4.88 -0.86 3.87
C SER A 134 5.12 0.62 3.59
N ALA A 135 5.44 0.97 2.34
CA ALA A 135 5.67 2.36 1.95
C ALA A 135 4.43 3.24 2.19
N LEU A 136 3.23 2.75 1.86
CA LEU A 136 1.99 3.48 2.08
C LEU A 136 1.63 3.63 3.56
N ALA A 137 1.83 2.59 4.37
CA ALA A 137 1.62 2.65 5.82
C ALA A 137 2.59 3.64 6.48
N ALA A 138 3.88 3.60 6.11
CA ALA A 138 4.88 4.54 6.62
C ALA A 138 4.53 5.99 6.26
N ALA A 139 4.08 6.23 5.01
CA ALA A 139 3.63 7.56 4.58
C ALA A 139 2.40 8.08 5.34
N GLN A 140 1.59 7.19 5.91
CA GLN A 140 0.44 7.52 6.77
C GLN A 140 0.82 7.64 8.26
N GLY A 141 2.10 7.45 8.61
CA GLY A 141 2.58 7.45 9.99
C GLY A 141 2.36 6.13 10.73
N GLU A 142 1.86 5.09 10.05
CA GLU A 142 1.61 3.76 10.60
C GLU A 142 2.89 2.91 10.56
N VAL A 143 3.94 3.38 11.24
CA VAL A 143 5.29 2.80 11.17
C VAL A 143 5.32 1.34 11.61
N ASP A 144 4.58 0.97 12.66
CA ASP A 144 4.52 -0.41 13.16
C ASP A 144 3.92 -1.36 12.10
N ARG A 145 2.79 -0.98 11.49
CA ARG A 145 2.19 -1.75 10.39
C ARG A 145 3.12 -1.83 9.19
N ALA A 146 3.84 -0.75 8.90
CA ALA A 146 4.81 -0.74 7.80
C ALA A 146 5.97 -1.74 8.04
N LEU A 147 6.44 -1.88 9.27
CA LEU A 147 7.44 -2.88 9.64
C LEU A 147 6.87 -4.31 9.53
N GLU A 148 5.64 -4.55 9.98
CA GLU A 148 4.98 -5.86 9.85
C GLU A 148 4.90 -6.33 8.39
N TYR A 149 4.58 -5.44 7.44
CA TYR A 149 4.57 -5.80 6.02
C TYR A 149 5.98 -6.17 5.50
N LEU A 150 7.03 -5.48 5.95
CA LEU A 150 8.40 -5.83 5.56
C LEU A 150 8.86 -7.14 6.18
N GLU A 151 8.40 -7.47 7.38
CA GLU A 151 8.63 -8.79 7.97
C GLU A 151 7.99 -9.90 7.15
N LYS A 152 6.76 -9.70 6.66
CA LYS A 152 6.11 -10.65 5.74
C LYS A 152 6.88 -10.81 4.44
N ALA A 153 7.34 -9.70 3.83
CA ALA A 153 8.18 -9.74 2.64
C ALA A 153 9.45 -10.57 2.86
N LEU A 154 10.13 -10.37 4.00
CA LEU A 154 11.36 -11.08 4.35
C LEU A 154 11.12 -12.53 4.78
N ALA A 155 9.95 -12.86 5.32
CA ALA A 155 9.57 -14.25 5.57
C ALA A 155 9.40 -15.02 4.26
N ALA A 156 8.83 -14.39 3.23
CA ALA A 156 8.69 -14.98 1.90
C ALA A 156 10.02 -15.04 1.14
N ASN A 157 10.83 -13.98 1.22
CA ASN A 157 12.15 -13.90 0.61
C ASN A 157 13.19 -13.27 1.56
N PRO A 158 13.91 -14.10 2.34
CA PRO A 158 14.92 -13.61 3.28
C PRO A 158 16.11 -12.87 2.62
N ARG A 159 16.26 -12.99 1.30
CA ARG A 159 17.34 -12.35 0.52
C ARG A 159 16.89 -11.10 -0.22
N ASP A 160 15.66 -10.63 -0.01
CA ASP A 160 15.20 -9.35 -0.57
C ASP A 160 15.99 -8.19 0.06
N THR A 161 17.05 -7.75 -0.61
CA THR A 161 17.95 -6.71 -0.14
C THR A 161 17.26 -5.36 -0.04
N GLU A 162 16.22 -5.12 -0.85
CA GLU A 162 15.40 -3.91 -0.80
C GLU A 162 14.55 -3.90 0.47
N ALA A 163 13.83 -5.00 0.74
CA ALA A 163 13.03 -5.12 1.97
C ALA A 163 13.89 -5.02 3.24
N VAL A 164 15.09 -5.62 3.26
CA VAL A 164 16.05 -5.48 4.38
C VAL A 164 16.45 -4.01 4.57
N ARG A 165 16.74 -3.29 3.49
CA ARG A 165 17.12 -1.87 3.55
C ARG A 165 15.96 -1.02 4.05
N MET A 166 14.77 -1.18 3.47
CA MET A 166 13.56 -0.47 3.89
C MET A 166 13.30 -0.67 5.39
N ARG A 167 13.40 -1.91 5.88
CA ARG A 167 13.13 -2.22 7.29
C ARG A 167 14.14 -1.56 8.22
N LYS A 168 15.43 -1.58 7.86
CA LYS A 168 16.49 -0.92 8.63
C LYS A 168 16.30 0.59 8.67
N ASN A 169 16.00 1.22 7.53
CA ASN A 169 15.79 2.66 7.45
C ASN A 169 14.58 3.07 8.30
N LEU A 170 13.46 2.36 8.14
CA LEU A 170 12.24 2.65 8.87
C LEU A 170 12.39 2.46 10.38
N ALA A 171 13.06 1.38 10.82
CA ALA A 171 13.36 1.17 12.23
C ALA A 171 14.31 2.24 12.81
N ALA A 172 15.29 2.71 12.02
CA ALA A 172 16.17 3.80 12.43
C ALA A 172 15.42 5.13 12.55
N GLU A 173 14.53 5.44 11.59
CA GLU A 173 13.65 6.61 11.65
C GLU A 173 12.74 6.57 12.88
N GLN A 174 12.15 5.40 13.18
CA GLN A 174 11.34 5.21 14.39
C GLN A 174 12.16 5.45 15.66
N ALA A 175 13.36 4.86 15.77
CA ALA A 175 14.21 5.03 16.94
C ALA A 175 14.66 6.49 17.14
N LEU A 176 14.99 7.20 16.05
CA LEU A 176 15.33 8.62 16.09
C LEU A 176 14.12 9.48 16.48
N SER A 177 12.95 9.15 15.95
CA SER A 177 11.68 9.81 16.28
C SER A 177 11.38 9.67 17.77
N THR A 178 11.34 8.44 18.30
CA THR A 178 11.09 8.17 19.73
C THR A 178 12.11 8.87 20.62
N LYS A 179 13.41 8.79 20.29
CA LYS A 179 14.47 9.47 21.05
C LYS A 179 14.28 10.99 21.09
N ARG A 180 13.82 11.62 20.00
CA ARG A 180 13.52 13.06 20.00
C ARG A 180 12.34 13.40 20.90
N TYR A 181 11.30 12.57 20.95
CA TYR A 181 10.19 12.76 21.86
C TYR A 181 10.61 12.60 23.33
N ASP A 182 11.49 11.63 23.64
CA ASP A 182 12.00 11.42 25.00
C ASP A 182 12.89 12.58 25.50
N GLN A 183 13.55 13.29 24.58
CA GLN A 183 14.43 14.42 24.89
C GLN A 183 13.72 15.78 24.89
N ALA A 184 12.50 15.85 24.38
CA ALA A 184 11.74 17.08 24.33
C ALA A 184 11.05 17.36 25.68
N GLU A 185 11.40 18.49 26.32
CA GLU A 185 10.75 18.92 27.56
C GLU A 185 9.29 19.36 27.32
N SER A 186 8.95 19.74 26.09
CA SER A 186 7.59 20.08 25.67
C SER A 186 7.30 19.67 24.21
N ALA A 187 6.02 19.50 23.87
CA ALA A 187 5.59 19.23 22.49
C ALA A 187 5.96 20.34 21.49
N GLN A 188 6.21 21.57 21.98
CA GLN A 188 6.68 22.67 21.16
C GLN A 188 8.14 22.48 20.73
N ASP A 189 8.99 21.84 21.56
CA ASP A 189 10.40 21.58 21.25
C ASP A 189 10.58 20.53 20.14
N VAL A 190 9.58 19.68 19.92
CA VAL A 190 9.57 18.73 18.79
C VAL A 190 9.16 19.41 17.48
N ALA A 191 8.23 20.36 17.55
CA ALA A 191 7.68 21.06 16.39
C ALA A 191 8.53 22.28 15.97
N TYR A 192 9.36 22.78 16.88
CA TYR A 192 10.10 24.02 16.75
C TYR A 192 11.54 23.76 17.16
N ASP A 193 12.50 23.85 16.23
CA ASP A 193 13.93 23.76 16.54
C ASP A 193 14.33 25.02 17.33
N PRO A 194 14.55 24.92 18.66
CA PRO A 194 14.82 26.08 19.49
C PRO A 194 16.14 26.75 19.10
N ASP A 195 17.11 25.97 18.63
CA ASP A 195 18.41 26.46 18.20
C ASP A 195 18.34 27.15 16.83
N ALA A 196 17.51 26.66 15.90
CA ALA A 196 17.22 27.38 14.66
C ALA A 196 16.50 28.71 14.93
N PHE A 197 15.53 28.73 15.86
CA PHE A 197 14.87 29.96 16.26
C PHE A 197 15.83 30.95 16.92
N LEU A 198 16.65 30.50 17.87
CA LEU A 198 17.63 31.34 18.55
C LEU A 198 18.70 31.87 17.59
N ARG A 199 19.11 31.09 16.59
CA ARG A 199 20.00 31.54 15.51
C ARG A 199 19.35 32.63 14.65
N ALA A 200 18.09 32.42 14.23
CA ALA A 200 17.34 33.40 13.48
C ALA A 200 17.11 34.70 14.27
N ALA A 201 16.77 34.59 15.56
CA ALA A 201 16.61 35.74 16.47
C ALA A 201 17.92 36.50 16.71
N ARG A 202 19.07 35.83 16.57
CA ARG A 202 20.42 36.42 16.64
C ARG A 202 20.93 36.94 15.28
N GLY A 203 20.16 36.80 14.20
CA GLY A 203 20.56 37.22 12.85
C GLY A 203 21.73 36.41 12.28
N GLN A 204 21.88 35.15 12.69
CA GLN A 204 22.91 34.25 12.17
C GLN A 204 22.34 33.45 11.00
N ASP A 205 22.93 33.61 9.80
CA ASP A 205 22.54 32.83 8.62
C ASP A 205 22.82 31.34 8.82
N ALA A 206 21.98 30.49 8.22
CA ALA A 206 22.13 29.04 8.31
C ALA A 206 23.49 28.60 7.73
N PRO A 207 24.22 27.69 8.39
CA PRO A 207 25.47 27.18 7.85
C PRO A 207 25.21 26.48 6.50
N ALA A 208 26.07 26.75 5.52
CA ALA A 208 26.05 26.07 4.24
C ALA A 208 26.18 24.55 4.46
N PRO A 209 25.49 23.71 3.67
CA PRO A 209 25.60 22.26 3.82
C PRO A 209 27.06 21.84 3.62
N GLU A 210 27.63 21.18 4.62
CA GLU A 210 29.00 20.67 4.57
C GLU A 210 29.12 19.67 3.42
N GLU A 211 30.04 19.95 2.49
CA GLU A 211 30.35 19.05 1.38
C GLU A 211 30.96 17.74 1.95
N PRO A 212 30.57 16.58 1.41
CA PRO A 212 31.01 15.30 1.94
C PRO A 212 32.53 15.14 1.73
N GLU A 213 33.27 15.00 2.83
CA GLU A 213 34.69 14.68 2.82
C GLU A 213 34.93 13.38 2.03
N GLN A 214 35.74 13.49 0.98
CA GLN A 214 36.20 12.33 0.22
C GLN A 214 37.23 11.56 1.05
N PRO A 215 37.13 10.23 1.15
CA PRO A 215 38.09 9.44 1.91
C PRO A 215 39.43 9.40 1.16
N GLU A 216 40.49 9.89 1.81
CA GLU A 216 41.86 9.75 1.31
C GLU A 216 42.33 8.28 1.37
N ALA A 217 43.14 7.93 0.37
CA ALA A 217 43.48 6.60 -0.13
C ALA A 217 44.29 5.68 0.81
#